data_AF-A0A1I8EZH9-F1
#
_entry.id   AF-A0A1I8EZH9-F1
#
_cell.length_a   1.000
_cell.length_b   1.000
_cell.length_c   1.000
_cell.angle_alpha   90.00
_cell.angle_beta   90.00
_cell.angle_gamma   90.00
#
_symmetry.space_group_name_H-M   'P 1'
#
loop_
_entity.id
_entity.type
_entity.pdbx_description
1 polymer ?
#
loop_
_entity_poly.entity_id
_entity_poly.type
_entity_poly.pdbx_seq_one_letter_code
_entity_poly.pdbx_strand_id
1 'polypeptide(L)'
;MGIGDFIEIGFDCCSCLLPLCVYMDVFARWTVECGKQLPMLFVNLIKDTTNVEYVKLIVSCLDYGSEDSFNRFILHTALTIWGIKLLLGQLADPSGKVVRHALRLLHRWIPHYLESVYLIKDICFDVFGDAGILLKTYLFSNESYVKDNSHDVLATLDYWKRKFNMRYAEIVDEDVRVALLDSKRSINGQYARSSNERVAKLGVPMPVHLYGQLVQHDTGRELLLRSNEVDRLLDVLRDSPLPTDTYQTSKLKGALYALGHIVANLNPSLLPMETVPVICRFAECCPVLSIRGSAFWVLNLIGNTQLGSVLLLSLGWESSNFITSEKKSNMLLLKANIDINKIWIRCIDEKLPSQQEINLKTFGVNLENPIFITNKNGTVSLWSALAPKNELLN
;
A
#
# COMPACT_ATOMS: atom_id res chain seq x y z
N MET A 1 -10.26 -5.37 -9.89
CA MET A 1 -10.27 -4.27 -10.87
C MET A 1 -11.70 -4.09 -11.33
N GLY A 2 -12.27 -2.89 -11.19
CA GLY A 2 -13.67 -2.65 -11.56
C GLY A 2 -13.81 -2.27 -13.03
N ILE A 3 -14.99 -2.51 -13.62
CA ILE A 3 -15.38 -2.08 -14.98
C ILE A 3 -15.05 -0.59 -15.25
N GLY A 4 -15.08 0.27 -14.22
CA GLY A 4 -14.76 1.70 -14.33
C GLY A 4 -13.32 2.01 -14.73
N ASP A 5 -12.33 1.21 -14.31
CA ASP A 5 -10.92 1.40 -14.70
C ASP A 5 -10.71 1.13 -16.19
N PHE A 6 -11.52 0.23 -16.77
CA PHE A 6 -11.48 -0.12 -18.19
C PHE A 6 -12.23 0.90 -19.06
N ILE A 7 -13.27 1.56 -18.53
CA ILE A 7 -14.05 2.57 -19.25
C ILE A 7 -13.26 3.87 -19.47
N GLU A 8 -12.43 4.32 -18.51
CA GLU A 8 -11.54 5.49 -18.72
C GLU A 8 -10.53 5.25 -19.86
N ILE A 9 -9.94 4.05 -19.91
CA ILE A 9 -9.02 3.63 -20.99
C ILE A 9 -9.77 3.55 -22.33
N GLY A 10 -11.00 3.02 -22.31
CA GLY A 10 -11.89 2.95 -23.46
C GLY A 10 -12.23 4.33 -24.00
N PHE A 11 -12.62 5.30 -23.17
CA PHE A 11 -13.04 6.64 -23.62
C PHE A 11 -11.87 7.47 -24.18
N ASP A 12 -10.70 7.42 -23.56
CA ASP A 12 -9.53 8.18 -24.03
C ASP A 12 -8.91 7.58 -25.30
N CYS A 13 -8.96 6.25 -25.49
CA CYS A 13 -8.62 5.63 -26.77
C CYS A 13 -9.73 5.76 -27.83
N CYS A 14 -11.02 5.73 -27.44
CA CYS A 14 -12.16 5.80 -28.36
C CYS A 14 -12.41 7.21 -28.90
N SER A 15 -12.04 8.27 -28.18
CA SER A 15 -12.17 9.65 -28.68
C SER A 15 -11.38 9.90 -29.98
N CYS A 16 -10.35 9.09 -30.25
CA CYS A 16 -9.59 9.08 -31.50
C CYS A 16 -10.16 8.15 -32.60
N LEU A 17 -11.20 7.34 -32.33
CA LEU A 17 -11.65 6.23 -33.19
C LEU A 17 -13.14 6.30 -33.62
N LEU A 18 -13.81 7.44 -33.42
CA LEU A 18 -15.19 7.68 -33.88
C LEU A 18 -15.51 7.23 -35.34
N PRO A 19 -14.59 7.24 -36.33
CA PRO A 19 -14.89 6.79 -37.68
C PRO A 19 -15.06 5.27 -37.85
N LEU A 20 -14.65 4.44 -36.88
CA LEU A 20 -14.61 2.98 -37.00
C LEU A 20 -15.84 2.26 -36.40
N CYS A 21 -16.76 3.00 -35.76
CA CYS A 21 -17.94 2.43 -35.11
C CYS A 21 -18.84 1.59 -36.03
N VAL A 22 -18.83 1.83 -37.36
CA VAL A 22 -19.65 1.09 -38.33
C VAL A 22 -19.20 -0.37 -38.48
N TYR A 23 -17.94 -0.70 -38.16
CA TYR A 23 -17.40 -2.06 -38.26
C TYR A 23 -17.59 -2.90 -36.98
N MET A 24 -18.01 -2.27 -35.87
CA MET A 24 -18.09 -2.89 -34.54
C MET A 24 -19.25 -3.88 -34.42
N ASP A 25 -20.43 -3.56 -34.97
CA ASP A 25 -21.61 -4.43 -34.90
C ASP A 25 -21.47 -5.71 -35.74
N VAL A 26 -20.71 -5.65 -36.83
CA VAL A 26 -20.43 -6.81 -37.69
C VAL A 26 -19.42 -7.74 -37.01
N PHE A 27 -18.44 -7.19 -36.32
CA PHE A 27 -17.37 -7.94 -35.66
C PHE A 27 -17.84 -8.66 -34.39
N ALA A 28 -18.73 -8.04 -33.62
CA ALA A 28 -19.35 -8.65 -32.43
C ALA A 28 -20.26 -9.84 -32.79
N ARG A 29 -20.94 -9.80 -33.94
CA ARG A 29 -21.73 -10.95 -34.44
C ARG A 29 -20.84 -12.09 -34.94
N TRP A 30 -19.73 -11.76 -35.60
CA TRP A 30 -18.78 -12.73 -36.15
C TRP A 30 -18.03 -13.54 -35.07
N THR A 31 -17.77 -12.93 -33.91
CA THR A 31 -17.13 -13.60 -32.76
C THR A 31 -18.01 -14.65 -32.08
N VAL A 32 -19.33 -14.50 -32.15
CA VAL A 32 -20.30 -15.47 -31.59
C VAL A 32 -20.43 -16.70 -32.51
N GLU A 33 -20.30 -16.54 -33.83
CA GLU A 33 -20.48 -17.62 -34.81
C GLU A 33 -19.25 -18.54 -35.01
N CYS A 34 -18.02 -18.05 -34.80
CA CYS A 34 -16.81 -18.81 -35.14
C CYS A 34 -16.25 -19.75 -34.04
N GLY A 35 -16.90 -19.85 -32.88
CA GLY A 35 -16.48 -20.77 -31.81
C GLY A 35 -15.07 -20.54 -31.26
N LYS A 36 -14.58 -21.48 -30.42
CA LYS A 36 -13.34 -21.38 -29.61
C LYS A 36 -12.02 -21.16 -30.40
N GLN A 37 -12.02 -21.20 -31.74
CA GLN A 37 -10.82 -21.07 -32.57
C GLN A 37 -10.45 -19.62 -32.89
N LEU A 38 -11.45 -18.75 -33.13
CA LEU A 38 -11.22 -17.35 -33.45
C LEU A 38 -10.51 -16.56 -32.33
N PRO A 39 -10.82 -16.79 -31.04
CA PRO A 39 -10.13 -16.08 -29.97
C PRO A 39 -8.65 -16.45 -29.85
N MET A 40 -8.28 -17.71 -30.10
CA MET A 40 -6.87 -18.14 -30.16
C MET A 40 -6.12 -17.52 -31.34
N LEU A 41 -6.81 -17.27 -32.46
CA LEU A 41 -6.22 -16.54 -33.59
C LEU A 41 -5.85 -15.10 -33.18
N PHE A 42 -6.71 -14.40 -32.42
CA PHE A 42 -6.38 -13.06 -31.91
C PHE A 42 -5.20 -13.07 -30.95
N VAL A 43 -5.11 -14.08 -30.07
CA VAL A 43 -3.97 -14.24 -29.16
C VAL A 43 -2.67 -14.43 -29.97
N ASN A 44 -2.68 -15.28 -30.99
CA ASN A 44 -1.52 -15.49 -31.85
C ASN A 44 -1.19 -14.21 -32.63
N LEU A 45 -2.20 -13.54 -33.20
CA LEU A 45 -2.00 -12.30 -33.92
C LEU A 45 -1.41 -11.20 -33.04
N ILE A 46 -1.87 -11.05 -31.80
CA ILE A 46 -1.32 -10.08 -30.83
C ILE A 46 0.14 -10.41 -30.48
N LYS A 47 0.48 -11.70 -30.38
CA LYS A 47 1.84 -12.16 -30.09
C LYS A 47 2.80 -11.96 -31.27
N ASP A 48 2.33 -12.22 -32.49
CA ASP A 48 3.18 -12.34 -33.68
C ASP A 48 3.22 -11.05 -34.51
N THR A 49 2.25 -10.15 -34.34
CA THR A 49 2.20 -8.90 -35.12
C THR A 49 3.33 -7.95 -34.73
N THR A 50 3.72 -7.07 -35.65
CA THR A 50 4.60 -5.93 -35.39
C THR A 50 3.84 -4.59 -35.45
N ASN A 51 2.58 -4.61 -35.90
CA ASN A 51 1.80 -3.41 -36.12
C ASN A 51 0.82 -3.18 -34.97
N VAL A 52 1.06 -2.09 -34.22
CA VAL A 52 0.29 -1.68 -33.05
C VAL A 52 -1.18 -1.35 -33.39
N GLU A 53 -1.48 -0.94 -34.62
CA GLU A 53 -2.85 -0.58 -35.02
C GLU A 53 -3.78 -1.80 -35.02
N TYR A 54 -3.26 -2.99 -35.35
CA TYR A 54 -4.03 -4.22 -35.21
C TYR A 54 -4.37 -4.53 -33.75
N VAL A 55 -3.43 -4.29 -32.83
CA VAL A 55 -3.65 -4.51 -31.40
C VAL A 55 -4.71 -3.54 -30.87
N LYS A 56 -4.63 -2.26 -31.24
CA LYS A 56 -5.63 -1.24 -30.88
C LYS A 56 -7.02 -1.60 -31.42
N LEU A 57 -7.09 -2.02 -32.68
CA LEU A 57 -8.35 -2.44 -33.30
C LEU A 57 -8.95 -3.63 -32.54
N ILE A 58 -8.17 -4.69 -32.31
CA ILE A 58 -8.65 -5.88 -31.58
C ILE A 58 -9.15 -5.51 -30.19
N VAL A 59 -8.39 -4.73 -29.42
CA VAL A 59 -8.77 -4.35 -28.04
C VAL A 59 -10.00 -3.44 -28.01
N SER A 60 -10.16 -2.54 -28.98
CA SER A 60 -11.34 -1.66 -29.05
C SER A 60 -12.61 -2.37 -29.51
N CYS A 61 -12.49 -3.49 -30.23
CA CYS A 61 -13.64 -4.25 -30.74
C CYS A 61 -14.22 -5.26 -29.74
N LEU A 62 -13.58 -5.52 -28.60
CA LEU A 62 -14.00 -6.58 -27.67
C LEU A 62 -14.82 -6.04 -26.50
N ASP A 63 -15.87 -6.76 -26.14
CA ASP A 63 -16.68 -6.48 -24.94
C ASP A 63 -16.05 -7.16 -23.71
N TYR A 64 -15.84 -6.37 -22.64
CA TYR A 64 -15.24 -6.79 -21.37
C TYR A 64 -16.24 -6.84 -20.20
N GLY A 65 -17.53 -6.64 -20.47
CA GLY A 65 -18.58 -6.56 -19.46
C GLY A 65 -18.78 -7.82 -18.62
N SER A 66 -18.37 -9.00 -19.10
CA SER A 66 -18.47 -10.28 -18.37
C SER A 66 -17.13 -10.69 -17.71
N GLU A 67 -17.21 -11.12 -16.45
CA GLU A 67 -16.06 -11.48 -15.59
C GLU A 67 -15.28 -12.71 -16.08
N ASP A 68 -15.95 -13.63 -16.76
CA ASP A 68 -15.41 -14.95 -17.14
C ASP A 68 -14.99 -15.05 -18.62
N SER A 69 -14.87 -13.92 -19.32
CA SER A 69 -14.69 -13.93 -20.78
C SER A 69 -13.23 -14.09 -21.21
N PHE A 70 -13.04 -14.92 -22.23
CA PHE A 70 -11.80 -15.01 -23.00
C PHE A 70 -11.33 -13.64 -23.55
N ASN A 71 -12.25 -12.68 -23.72
CA ASN A 71 -11.90 -11.30 -24.08
C ASN A 71 -10.99 -10.66 -23.05
N ARG A 72 -11.21 -10.88 -21.74
CA ARG A 72 -10.29 -10.40 -20.69
C ARG A 72 -8.91 -11.06 -20.79
N PHE A 73 -8.83 -12.32 -21.24
CA PHE A 73 -7.56 -12.98 -21.52
C PHE A 73 -6.83 -12.36 -22.73
N ILE A 74 -7.56 -12.02 -23.81
CA ILE A 74 -7.01 -11.29 -24.96
C ILE A 74 -6.51 -9.91 -24.52
N LEU A 75 -7.28 -9.18 -23.71
CA LEU A 75 -6.89 -7.89 -23.17
C LEU A 75 -5.65 -8.01 -22.30
N HIS A 76 -5.62 -8.95 -21.35
CA HIS A 76 -4.43 -9.23 -20.55
C HIS A 76 -3.21 -9.50 -21.43
N THR A 77 -3.37 -10.33 -22.46
CA THR A 77 -2.29 -10.64 -23.41
C THR A 77 -1.80 -9.38 -24.13
N ALA A 78 -2.71 -8.54 -24.62
CA ALA A 78 -2.36 -7.27 -25.26
C ALA A 78 -1.65 -6.30 -24.29
N LEU A 79 -2.13 -6.20 -23.05
CA LEU A 79 -1.57 -5.29 -22.04
C LEU A 79 -0.17 -5.71 -21.59
N THR A 80 0.05 -7.00 -21.34
CA THR A 80 1.37 -7.55 -20.96
C THR A 80 2.37 -7.41 -22.12
N ILE A 81 1.96 -7.74 -23.36
CA ILE A 81 2.89 -7.76 -24.50
C ILE A 81 3.19 -6.36 -25.03
N TRP A 82 2.15 -5.52 -25.13
CA TRP A 82 2.20 -4.21 -25.77
C TRP A 82 1.95 -3.06 -24.81
N GLY A 83 0.87 -3.13 -24.02
CA GLY A 83 0.37 -2.02 -23.23
C GLY A 83 1.44 -1.37 -22.34
N ILE A 84 2.13 -2.17 -21.54
CA ILE A 84 3.19 -1.65 -20.66
C ILE A 84 4.34 -1.05 -21.48
N LYS A 85 4.81 -1.72 -22.55
CA LYS A 85 5.89 -1.18 -23.40
C LYS A 85 5.51 0.15 -24.05
N LEU A 86 4.26 0.29 -24.51
CA LEU A 86 3.76 1.54 -25.08
C LEU A 86 3.73 2.65 -24.03
N LEU A 87 3.26 2.36 -22.80
CA LEU A 87 3.27 3.30 -21.69
C LEU A 87 4.70 3.73 -21.31
N LEU A 88 5.67 2.80 -21.33
CA LEU A 88 7.07 3.13 -21.11
C LEU A 88 7.60 4.04 -22.22
N GLY A 89 7.18 3.85 -23.47
CA GLY A 89 7.47 4.76 -24.57
C GLY A 89 6.92 6.18 -24.36
N GLN A 90 5.74 6.31 -23.74
CA GLN A 90 5.14 7.61 -23.41
C GLN A 90 5.92 8.41 -22.35
N LEU A 91 6.89 7.79 -21.65
CA LEU A 91 7.76 8.51 -20.72
C LEU A 91 8.73 9.46 -21.43
N ALA A 92 8.94 9.29 -22.73
CA ALA A 92 9.74 10.18 -23.57
C ALA A 92 8.93 11.28 -24.27
N ASP A 93 7.62 11.41 -23.97
CA ASP A 93 6.75 12.38 -24.61
C ASP A 93 7.10 13.83 -24.21
N PRO A 94 7.11 14.81 -25.14
CA PRO A 94 7.41 16.21 -24.83
C PRO A 94 6.39 16.85 -23.87
N SER A 95 5.15 16.34 -23.82
CA SER A 95 4.12 16.82 -22.93
C SER A 95 4.23 16.18 -21.55
N GLY A 96 4.62 16.98 -20.56
CA GLY A 96 4.63 16.52 -19.16
C GLY A 96 3.25 16.04 -18.65
N LYS A 97 2.13 16.40 -19.31
CA LYS A 97 0.80 15.84 -18.99
C LYS A 97 0.72 14.37 -19.38
N VAL A 98 1.22 14.00 -20.56
CA VAL A 98 1.26 12.63 -21.07
C VAL A 98 2.16 11.78 -20.17
N VAL A 99 3.37 12.26 -19.88
CA VAL A 99 4.31 11.58 -18.97
C VAL A 99 3.68 11.30 -17.60
N ARG A 100 3.01 12.30 -16.99
CA ARG A 100 2.32 12.12 -15.70
C ARG A 100 1.19 11.09 -15.77
N HIS A 101 0.42 11.10 -16.85
CA HIS A 101 -0.66 10.14 -17.03
C HIS A 101 -0.10 8.73 -17.24
N ALA A 102 0.96 8.57 -18.05
CA ALA A 102 1.65 7.31 -18.25
C ALA A 102 2.20 6.74 -16.93
N LEU A 103 2.88 7.56 -16.11
CA LEU A 103 3.35 7.15 -14.79
C LEU A 103 2.21 6.65 -13.87
N ARG A 104 1.07 7.36 -13.86
CA ARG A 104 -0.10 6.94 -13.07
C ARG A 104 -0.64 5.58 -13.53
N LEU A 105 -0.73 5.36 -14.84
CA LEU A 105 -1.18 4.08 -15.38
C LEU A 105 -0.19 2.96 -15.07
N LEU A 106 1.12 3.21 -15.19
CA LEU A 106 2.15 2.23 -14.85
C LEU A 106 2.07 1.81 -13.37
N HIS A 107 1.89 2.76 -12.44
CA HIS A 107 1.65 2.47 -11.02
C HIS A 107 0.42 1.61 -10.78
N ARG A 108 -0.64 1.81 -11.58
CA ARG A 108 -1.86 1.00 -11.48
C ARG A 108 -1.67 -0.39 -12.07
N TRP A 109 -0.92 -0.53 -13.16
CA TRP A 109 -0.88 -1.77 -13.95
C TRP A 109 0.22 -2.72 -13.51
N ILE A 110 1.43 -2.24 -13.20
CA ILE A 110 2.58 -3.10 -12.84
C ILE A 110 2.25 -4.10 -11.71
N PRO A 111 1.55 -3.72 -10.62
CA PRO A 111 1.15 -4.67 -9.57
C PRO A 111 0.31 -5.85 -10.05
N HIS A 112 -0.43 -5.68 -11.15
CA HIS A 112 -1.30 -6.71 -11.74
C HIS A 112 -0.58 -7.57 -12.79
N TYR A 113 0.55 -7.12 -13.32
CA TYR A 113 1.33 -7.78 -14.37
C TYR A 113 2.78 -7.95 -13.90
N LEU A 114 3.00 -8.76 -12.87
CA LEU A 114 4.31 -8.94 -12.24
C LEU A 114 5.36 -9.47 -13.23
N GLU A 115 4.94 -10.24 -14.23
CA GLU A 115 5.81 -10.68 -15.32
C GLU A 115 6.39 -9.51 -16.13
N SER A 116 5.83 -8.31 -16.05
CA SER A 116 6.28 -7.13 -16.79
C SER A 116 7.29 -6.28 -16.02
N VAL A 117 7.57 -6.61 -14.75
CA VAL A 117 8.51 -5.84 -13.91
C VAL A 117 9.91 -5.78 -14.52
N TYR A 118 10.35 -6.80 -15.27
CA TYR A 118 11.66 -6.76 -15.92
C TYR A 118 11.76 -5.68 -17.00
N LEU A 119 10.65 -5.22 -17.58
CA LEU A 119 10.64 -4.22 -18.64
C LEU A 119 11.07 -2.84 -18.14
N ILE A 120 10.95 -2.60 -16.83
CA ILE A 120 11.28 -1.31 -16.23
C ILE A 120 12.73 -1.24 -15.71
N LYS A 121 13.51 -2.33 -15.82
CA LYS A 121 14.84 -2.44 -15.20
C LYS A 121 15.87 -1.43 -15.74
N ASP A 122 15.79 -1.11 -17.04
CA ASP A 122 16.80 -0.30 -17.73
C ASP A 122 16.41 1.20 -17.80
N ILE A 123 15.32 1.59 -17.11
CA ILE A 123 14.80 2.95 -17.15
C ILE A 123 15.35 3.75 -15.98
N CYS A 124 15.91 4.93 -16.26
CA CYS A 124 16.34 5.88 -15.25
C CYS A 124 15.12 6.62 -14.69
N PHE A 125 14.51 6.08 -13.65
CA PHE A 125 13.30 6.67 -13.05
C PHE A 125 13.57 7.89 -12.17
N ASP A 126 14.81 8.13 -11.75
CA ASP A 126 15.17 9.22 -10.85
C ASP A 126 14.79 10.61 -11.41
N VAL A 127 14.73 10.73 -12.74
CA VAL A 127 14.31 11.96 -13.44
C VAL A 127 12.83 12.31 -13.24
N PHE A 128 11.99 11.35 -12.84
CA PHE A 128 10.56 11.55 -12.63
C PHE A 128 10.19 11.83 -11.16
N GLY A 129 11.19 12.10 -10.31
CA GLY A 129 11.00 12.45 -8.90
C GLY A 129 10.34 11.32 -8.09
N ASP A 130 9.49 11.69 -7.14
CA ASP A 130 8.84 10.75 -6.20
C ASP A 130 8.09 9.62 -6.91
N ALA A 131 7.35 9.94 -7.98
CA ALA A 131 6.61 8.94 -8.75
C ALA A 131 7.55 7.94 -9.44
N GLY A 132 8.71 8.39 -9.89
CA GLY A 132 9.74 7.52 -10.46
C GLY A 132 10.37 6.60 -9.42
N ILE A 133 10.73 7.14 -8.25
CA ILE A 133 11.32 6.35 -7.14
C ILE A 133 10.34 5.26 -6.70
N LEU A 134 9.06 5.59 -6.55
CA LEU A 134 8.03 4.60 -6.25
C LEU A 134 7.92 3.56 -7.37
N LEU A 135 8.00 3.94 -8.65
CA LEU A 135 7.88 2.99 -9.75
C LEU A 135 9.09 2.03 -9.81
N LYS A 136 10.30 2.55 -9.58
CA LYS A 136 11.53 1.75 -9.42
C LYS A 136 11.36 0.72 -8.30
N THR A 137 10.55 1.02 -7.27
CA THR A 137 10.35 0.15 -6.11
C THR A 137 9.80 -1.23 -6.49
N TYR A 138 9.04 -1.35 -7.59
CA TYR A 138 8.55 -2.65 -8.06
C TYR A 138 9.67 -3.61 -8.49
N LEU A 139 10.85 -3.12 -8.89
CA LEU A 139 11.99 -3.97 -9.24
C LEU A 139 12.47 -4.83 -8.06
N PHE A 140 12.32 -4.32 -6.84
CA PHE A 140 12.79 -4.98 -5.62
C PHE A 140 11.89 -6.13 -5.16
N SER A 141 10.75 -6.35 -5.82
CA SER A 141 9.92 -7.55 -5.61
C SER A 141 10.56 -8.80 -6.24
N ASN A 142 11.42 -8.62 -7.25
CA ASN A 142 12.11 -9.70 -7.93
C ASN A 142 13.43 -10.05 -7.22
N GLU A 143 13.50 -11.27 -6.67
CA GLU A 143 14.67 -11.73 -5.92
C GLU A 143 15.96 -11.79 -6.77
N SER A 144 15.87 -12.21 -8.04
CA SER A 144 17.03 -12.27 -8.94
C SER A 144 17.60 -10.88 -9.19
N TYR A 145 16.75 -9.89 -9.43
CA TYR A 145 17.18 -8.50 -9.59
C TYR A 145 17.94 -7.99 -8.36
N VAL A 146 17.44 -8.31 -7.15
CA VAL A 146 18.07 -7.90 -5.89
C VAL A 146 19.44 -8.56 -5.70
N LYS A 147 19.58 -9.85 -6.08
CA LYS A 147 20.87 -10.58 -6.02
C LYS A 147 21.89 -9.99 -6.99
N ASP A 148 21.46 -9.69 -8.22
CA ASP A 148 22.34 -9.20 -9.28
C ASP A 148 22.79 -7.75 -9.05
N ASN A 149 21.99 -6.94 -8.34
CA ASN A 149 22.21 -5.50 -8.17
C ASN A 149 22.45 -5.08 -6.71
N SER A 150 23.21 -5.87 -5.95
CA SER A 150 23.42 -5.68 -4.51
C SER A 150 23.83 -4.25 -4.09
N HIS A 151 24.73 -3.61 -4.84
CA HIS A 151 25.19 -2.25 -4.52
C HIS A 151 24.08 -1.19 -4.69
N ASP A 152 23.29 -1.26 -5.78
CA ASP A 152 22.16 -0.34 -6.00
C ASP A 152 21.05 -0.56 -4.97
N VAL A 153 20.82 -1.82 -4.58
CA VAL A 153 19.87 -2.17 -3.52
C VAL A 153 20.28 -1.56 -2.19
N LEU A 154 21.55 -1.68 -1.79
CA LEU A 154 22.04 -1.12 -0.53
C LEU A 154 21.99 0.43 -0.54
N ALA A 155 22.35 1.06 -1.66
CA ALA A 155 22.24 2.50 -1.81
C ALA A 155 20.78 2.98 -1.74
N THR A 156 19.87 2.26 -2.39
CA THR A 156 18.43 2.54 -2.34
C THR A 156 17.89 2.35 -0.92
N LEU A 157 18.29 1.29 -0.22
CA LEU A 157 17.88 1.03 1.16
C LEU A 157 18.34 2.14 2.11
N ASP A 158 19.59 2.60 1.99
CA ASP A 158 20.14 3.71 2.79
C ASP A 158 19.41 5.03 2.49
N TYR A 159 19.09 5.30 1.22
CA TYR A 159 18.30 6.47 0.83
C TYR A 159 16.88 6.45 1.44
N TRP A 160 16.20 5.30 1.40
CA TRP A 160 14.88 5.14 2.00
C TRP A 160 14.93 5.35 3.52
N LYS A 161 15.92 4.74 4.16
CA LYS A 161 16.17 4.85 5.60
C LYS A 161 16.40 6.29 6.07
N ARG A 162 17.21 7.06 5.33
CA ARG A 162 17.60 8.42 5.72
C ARG A 162 16.57 9.48 5.35
N LYS A 163 15.88 9.32 4.22
CA LYS A 163 15.08 10.40 3.63
C LYS A 163 13.71 9.93 3.12
N PHE A 164 13.65 8.86 2.35
CA PHE A 164 12.43 8.58 1.60
C PHE A 164 11.28 8.05 2.46
N ASN A 165 11.51 7.38 3.59
CA ASN A 165 10.41 6.97 4.49
C ASN A 165 9.60 8.16 5.01
N MET A 166 10.27 9.29 5.29
CA MET A 166 9.60 10.54 5.66
C MET A 166 8.86 11.15 4.49
N ARG A 167 9.51 11.19 3.31
CA ARG A 167 8.89 11.69 2.08
C ARG A 167 7.67 10.87 1.67
N TYR A 168 7.69 9.56 1.89
CA TYR A 168 6.60 8.65 1.64
C TYR A 168 5.35 9.05 2.44
N ALA A 169 5.50 9.38 3.72
CA ALA A 169 4.39 9.87 4.53
C ALA A 169 3.78 11.17 3.98
N GLU A 170 4.60 12.07 3.45
CA GLU A 170 4.14 13.33 2.83
C GLU A 170 3.39 13.08 1.52
N ILE A 171 3.84 12.12 0.69
CA ILE A 171 3.15 11.70 -0.53
C ILE A 171 1.76 11.15 -0.18
N VAL A 172 1.71 10.29 0.83
CA VAL A 172 0.46 9.69 1.30
C VAL A 172 -0.51 10.75 1.85
N ASP A 173 -0.01 11.72 2.62
CA ASP A 173 -0.81 12.86 3.11
C ASP A 173 -1.30 13.75 1.94
N GLU A 174 -0.51 13.91 0.87
CA GLU A 174 -0.90 14.61 -0.35
C GLU A 174 -2.04 13.91 -1.08
N ASP A 175 -1.91 12.60 -1.30
CA ASP A 175 -2.91 11.82 -2.03
C ASP A 175 -4.26 11.81 -1.28
N VAL A 176 -4.24 11.65 0.04
CA VAL A 176 -5.45 11.76 0.88
C VAL A 176 -6.09 13.13 0.78
N ARG A 177 -5.29 14.19 0.84
CA ARG A 177 -5.79 15.56 0.77
C ARG A 177 -6.40 15.87 -0.60
N VAL A 178 -5.76 15.42 -1.68
CA VAL A 178 -6.31 15.57 -3.03
C VAL A 178 -7.64 14.83 -3.16
N ALA A 179 -7.73 13.60 -2.65
CA ALA A 179 -8.96 12.81 -2.74
C ALA A 179 -10.11 13.35 -1.88
N LEU A 180 -9.82 13.89 -0.70
CA LEU A 180 -10.84 14.41 0.22
C LEU A 180 -11.28 15.85 -0.10
N LEU A 181 -10.35 16.70 -0.56
CA LEU A 181 -10.61 18.14 -0.72
C LEU A 181 -10.70 18.60 -2.18
N ASP A 182 -10.41 17.72 -3.16
CA ASP A 182 -10.24 18.06 -4.59
C ASP A 182 -9.26 19.24 -4.83
N SER A 183 -8.38 19.47 -3.85
CA SER A 183 -7.39 20.53 -3.85
C SER A 183 -6.12 20.00 -4.53
N LYS A 184 -6.02 20.17 -5.85
CA LYS A 184 -4.79 19.88 -6.59
C LYS A 184 -3.80 21.04 -6.41
N ARG A 185 -2.51 20.76 -6.20
CA ARG A 185 -1.43 21.77 -6.26
C ARG A 185 -0.75 21.73 -7.63
N SER A 186 -0.45 22.90 -8.17
CA SER A 186 0.41 23.06 -9.34
C SER A 186 1.87 22.77 -8.97
N ILE A 187 2.71 22.55 -9.99
CA ILE A 187 4.16 22.35 -9.83
C ILE A 187 4.86 23.51 -9.10
N ASN A 188 4.26 24.70 -9.14
CA ASN A 188 4.75 25.90 -8.46
C ASN A 188 4.22 26.02 -7.01
N GLY A 189 3.53 25.00 -6.49
CA GLY A 189 2.96 25.00 -5.13
C GLY A 189 1.65 25.79 -4.97
N GLN A 190 1.19 26.51 -6.00
CA GLN A 190 -0.10 27.22 -5.98
C GLN A 190 -1.26 26.25 -6.17
N TYR A 191 -2.42 26.51 -5.56
CA TYR A 191 -3.64 25.73 -5.79
C TYR A 191 -4.03 25.75 -7.28
N ALA A 192 -4.10 24.59 -7.91
CA ALA A 192 -4.60 24.42 -9.26
C ALA A 192 -6.13 24.53 -9.25
N ARG A 193 -6.71 25.07 -10.33
CA ARG A 193 -8.18 25.10 -10.48
C ARG A 193 -8.70 23.67 -10.46
N SER A 194 -9.74 23.42 -9.65
CA SER A 194 -10.47 22.15 -9.63
C SER A 194 -10.93 21.83 -11.05
N SER A 195 -10.60 20.63 -11.52
CA SER A 195 -11.11 20.09 -12.78
C SER A 195 -12.51 19.54 -12.51
N ASN A 196 -13.50 19.84 -13.36
CA ASN A 196 -14.86 19.27 -13.26
C ASN A 196 -14.92 17.72 -13.40
N GLU A 197 -13.77 17.08 -13.61
CA GLU A 197 -13.57 15.65 -13.61
C GLU A 197 -13.66 15.11 -12.18
N ARG A 198 -14.87 14.73 -11.77
CA ARG A 198 -15.11 14.03 -10.51
C ARG A 198 -14.50 12.64 -10.65
N VAL A 199 -13.27 12.47 -10.17
CA VAL A 199 -12.67 11.15 -10.03
C VAL A 199 -13.63 10.31 -9.17
N ALA A 200 -14.12 9.21 -9.73
CA ALA A 200 -14.97 8.28 -8.99
C ALA A 200 -14.28 7.93 -7.67
N LYS A 201 -15.04 7.89 -6.57
CA LYS A 201 -14.56 7.62 -5.20
C LYS A 201 -14.07 6.17 -5.04
N LEU A 202 -13.15 5.69 -5.87
CA LEU A 202 -12.25 4.63 -5.46
C LEU A 202 -11.36 5.24 -4.38
N GLY A 203 -11.33 4.65 -3.19
CA GLY A 203 -10.51 5.12 -2.08
C GLY A 203 -9.05 5.33 -2.49
N VAL A 204 -8.31 6.11 -1.72
CA VAL A 204 -6.88 6.37 -2.01
C VAL A 204 -6.09 5.07 -1.85
N PRO A 205 -5.48 4.53 -2.92
CA PRO A 205 -4.64 3.35 -2.78
C PRO A 205 -3.34 3.73 -2.06
N MET A 206 -2.85 2.85 -1.19
CA MET A 206 -1.55 3.02 -0.55
C MET A 206 -0.44 2.84 -1.59
N PRO A 207 0.49 3.80 -1.77
CA PRO A 207 1.59 3.64 -2.71
C PRO A 207 2.52 2.48 -2.34
N VAL A 208 3.23 1.93 -3.32
CA VAL A 208 4.22 0.86 -3.10
C VAL A 208 5.34 1.31 -2.16
N HIS A 209 5.81 0.42 -1.29
CA HIS A 209 6.88 0.70 -0.33
C HIS A 209 8.02 -0.31 -0.45
N LEU A 210 9.27 0.15 -0.40
CA LEU A 210 10.46 -0.68 -0.59
C LEU A 210 10.50 -1.87 0.37
N TYR A 211 10.31 -1.61 1.66
CA TYR A 211 10.37 -2.68 2.66
C TYR A 211 9.29 -3.75 2.43
N GLY A 212 8.09 -3.36 1.98
CA GLY A 212 7.04 -4.30 1.62
C GLY A 212 7.37 -5.15 0.38
N GLN A 213 8.21 -4.65 -0.54
CA GLN A 213 8.70 -5.44 -1.68
C GLN A 213 9.82 -6.39 -1.28
N LEU A 214 10.76 -5.93 -0.45
CA LEU A 214 11.90 -6.74 -0.02
C LEU A 214 11.51 -7.94 0.87
N VAL A 215 10.54 -7.79 1.78
CA VAL A 215 10.17 -8.89 2.70
C VAL A 215 9.47 -10.08 2.02
N GLN A 216 9.07 -9.94 0.76
CA GLN A 216 8.38 -10.99 0.00
C GLN A 216 9.29 -12.19 -0.32
N HIS A 217 10.61 -12.00 -0.34
CA HIS A 217 11.60 -13.03 -0.65
C HIS A 217 12.73 -13.12 0.39
N ASP A 218 13.43 -14.25 0.44
CA ASP A 218 14.44 -14.54 1.47
C ASP A 218 15.62 -13.58 1.45
N THR A 219 16.08 -13.20 0.26
CA THR A 219 17.21 -12.27 0.13
C THR A 219 16.90 -10.91 0.71
N GLY A 220 15.71 -10.36 0.43
CA GLY A 220 15.29 -9.08 0.99
C GLY A 220 15.00 -9.14 2.48
N ARG A 221 14.43 -10.25 2.98
CA ARG A 221 14.29 -10.52 4.42
C ARG A 221 15.64 -10.48 5.14
N GLU A 222 16.64 -11.17 4.60
CA GLU A 222 17.99 -11.21 5.16
C GLU A 222 18.66 -9.81 5.17
N LEU A 223 18.45 -9.00 4.13
CA LEU A 223 18.96 -7.62 4.08
C LEU A 223 18.35 -6.74 5.18
N LEU A 224 17.05 -6.86 5.43
CA LEU A 224 16.35 -6.10 6.48
C LEU A 224 16.73 -6.58 7.87
N LEU A 225 16.96 -7.89 8.05
CA LEU A 225 17.44 -8.47 9.29
C LEU A 225 18.86 -8.00 9.63
N ARG A 226 19.79 -8.06 8.66
CA ARG A 226 21.19 -7.60 8.84
C ARG A 226 21.30 -6.11 9.16
N SER A 227 20.38 -5.31 8.64
CA SER A 227 20.32 -3.86 8.91
C SER A 227 19.57 -3.50 10.19
N ASN A 228 19.08 -4.51 10.93
CA ASN A 228 18.27 -4.39 12.15
C ASN A 228 17.10 -3.42 11.96
N GLU A 229 16.45 -3.49 10.80
CA GLU A 229 15.60 -2.41 10.33
C GLU A 229 14.27 -2.36 11.10
N VAL A 230 13.70 -3.51 11.47
CA VAL A 230 12.47 -3.57 12.27
C VAL A 230 12.68 -2.97 13.66
N ASP A 231 13.72 -3.40 14.38
CA ASP A 231 14.05 -2.86 15.70
C ASP A 231 14.35 -1.37 15.65
N ARG A 232 15.11 -0.91 14.64
CA ARG A 232 15.35 0.52 14.44
C ARG A 232 14.05 1.32 14.26
N LEU A 233 13.09 0.80 13.49
CA LEU A 233 11.81 1.46 13.29
C LEU A 233 10.98 1.47 14.59
N LEU A 234 11.01 0.39 15.37
CA LEU A 234 10.38 0.33 16.69
C LEU A 234 11.01 1.33 17.66
N ASP A 235 12.34 1.45 17.68
CA ASP A 235 13.04 2.44 18.50
C ASP A 235 12.67 3.87 18.11
N VAL A 236 12.53 4.16 16.80
CA VAL A 236 12.01 5.45 16.35
C VAL A 236 10.61 5.73 16.90
N LEU A 237 9.72 4.73 16.92
CA LEU A 237 8.37 4.88 17.46
C LEU A 237 8.35 5.03 18.98
N ARG A 238 9.19 4.28 19.71
CA ARG A 238 9.25 4.30 21.17
C ARG A 238 9.92 5.55 21.72
N ASP A 239 11.06 5.94 21.18
CA ASP A 239 11.96 6.92 21.79
C ASP A 239 11.68 8.36 21.36
N SER A 240 10.94 8.54 20.26
CA SER A 240 10.60 9.87 19.76
C SER A 240 9.68 10.60 20.75
N PRO A 241 10.00 11.86 21.11
CA PRO A 241 9.11 12.66 21.94
C PRO A 241 7.83 13.01 21.19
N LEU A 242 6.88 13.64 21.91
CA LEU A 242 5.71 14.23 21.28
C LEU A 242 6.14 15.20 20.16
N PRO A 243 5.69 15.03 18.91
CA PRO A 243 6.22 15.79 17.80
C PRO A 243 5.74 17.23 17.86
N THR A 244 6.68 18.16 17.79
CA THR A 244 6.43 19.62 17.84
C THR A 244 6.39 20.28 16.47
N ASP A 245 6.89 19.59 15.45
CA ASP A 245 7.03 20.10 14.08
C ASP A 245 6.60 19.06 13.03
N THR A 246 6.54 19.49 11.77
CA THR A 246 6.16 18.64 10.64
C THR A 246 7.20 17.55 10.37
N TYR A 247 8.48 17.81 10.61
CA TYR A 247 9.56 16.85 10.38
C TYR A 247 9.43 15.65 11.32
N GLN A 248 9.25 15.88 12.62
CA GLN A 248 9.04 14.83 13.63
C GLN A 248 7.74 14.05 13.37
N THR A 249 6.69 14.76 12.94
CA THR A 249 5.42 14.13 12.54
C THR A 249 5.62 13.18 11.35
N SER A 250 6.27 13.65 10.27
CA SER A 250 6.58 12.82 9.09
C SER A 250 7.52 11.66 9.42
N LYS A 251 8.45 11.83 10.37
CA LYS A 251 9.34 10.77 10.85
C LYS A 251 8.57 9.63 11.51
N LEU A 252 7.66 9.94 12.42
CA LEU A 252 6.81 8.95 13.08
C LEU A 252 5.86 8.27 12.09
N LYS A 253 5.20 9.03 11.22
CA LYS A 253 4.33 8.47 10.16
C LYS A 253 5.10 7.57 9.21
N GLY A 254 6.29 7.98 8.77
CA GLY A 254 7.16 7.19 7.89
C GLY A 254 7.56 5.86 8.53
N ALA A 255 7.87 5.85 9.83
CA ALA A 255 8.16 4.63 10.56
C ALA A 255 6.92 3.71 10.68
N LEU A 256 5.74 4.27 10.94
CA LEU A 256 4.47 3.51 10.95
C LEU A 256 4.18 2.86 9.59
N TYR A 257 4.28 3.60 8.49
CA TYR A 257 4.05 3.05 7.16
C TYR A 257 5.07 1.97 6.81
N ALA A 258 6.36 2.21 7.10
CA ALA A 258 7.43 1.25 6.88
C ALA A 258 7.17 -0.09 7.60
N LEU A 259 6.84 -0.06 8.90
CA LEU A 259 6.48 -1.25 9.66
C LEU A 259 5.18 -1.89 9.16
N GLY A 260 4.18 -1.08 8.80
CA GLY A 260 2.93 -1.55 8.22
C GLY A 260 3.13 -2.40 6.97
N HIS A 261 3.97 -1.93 6.04
CA HIS A 261 4.30 -2.64 4.82
C HIS A 261 5.10 -3.92 5.07
N ILE A 262 5.96 -3.95 6.09
CA ILE A 262 6.66 -5.16 6.53
C ILE A 262 5.65 -6.18 7.07
N VAL A 263 4.81 -5.78 8.03
CA VAL A 263 3.81 -6.67 8.67
C VAL A 263 2.82 -7.22 7.64
N ALA A 264 2.38 -6.40 6.69
CA ALA A 264 1.41 -6.82 5.67
C ALA A 264 1.98 -7.85 4.68
N ASN A 265 3.29 -7.95 4.51
CA ASN A 265 3.91 -8.85 3.54
C ASN A 265 4.78 -9.94 4.17
N LEU A 266 4.85 -10.00 5.50
CA LEU A 266 5.64 -10.97 6.25
C LEU A 266 4.75 -11.73 7.26
N ASN A 267 5.07 -12.99 7.52
CA ASN A 267 4.41 -13.72 8.60
C ASN A 267 4.71 -13.02 9.95
N PRO A 268 3.69 -12.57 10.71
CA PRO A 268 3.90 -11.87 11.98
C PRO A 268 4.73 -12.66 13.01
N SER A 269 4.80 -13.99 12.91
CA SER A 269 5.64 -14.80 13.80
C SER A 269 7.15 -14.56 13.65
N LEU A 270 7.58 -13.93 12.55
CA LEU A 270 8.99 -13.59 12.28
C LEU A 270 9.35 -12.19 12.78
N LEU A 271 8.39 -11.45 13.34
CA LEU A 271 8.57 -10.10 13.84
C LEU A 271 8.61 -10.08 15.38
N PRO A 272 9.24 -9.07 16.00
CA PRO A 272 9.10 -8.83 17.43
C PRO A 272 7.62 -8.76 17.82
N MET A 273 7.22 -9.46 18.88
CA MET A 273 5.80 -9.62 19.27
C MET A 273 5.11 -8.28 19.56
N GLU A 274 5.88 -7.29 20.00
CA GLU A 274 5.44 -5.91 20.24
C GLU A 274 5.07 -5.11 18.97
N THR A 275 5.42 -5.57 17.76
CA THR A 275 5.38 -4.73 16.56
C THR A 275 3.98 -4.22 16.26
N VAL A 276 3.01 -5.14 16.19
CA VAL A 276 1.61 -4.78 15.93
C VAL A 276 0.95 -4.12 17.14
N PRO A 277 1.17 -4.58 18.40
CA PRO A 277 0.76 -3.83 19.59
C PRO A 277 1.19 -2.36 19.58
N VAL A 278 2.45 -2.04 19.26
CA VAL A 278 2.94 -0.66 19.19
C VAL A 278 2.14 0.15 18.15
N ILE A 279 1.88 -0.40 16.97
CA ILE A 279 1.07 0.26 15.93
C ILE A 279 -0.37 0.51 16.43
N CYS A 280 -1.00 -0.48 17.09
CA CYS A 280 -2.32 -0.32 17.70
C CYS A 280 -2.32 0.81 18.74
N ARG A 281 -1.31 0.90 19.61
CA ARG A 281 -1.19 1.98 20.59
C ARG A 281 -1.11 3.36 19.93
N PHE A 282 -0.41 3.50 18.81
CA PHE A 282 -0.41 4.75 18.04
C PHE A 282 -1.78 5.10 17.49
N ALA A 283 -2.57 4.12 17.02
CA ALA A 283 -3.93 4.36 16.52
C ALA A 283 -4.91 4.74 17.64
N GLU A 284 -4.79 4.13 18.82
CA GLU A 284 -5.69 4.33 19.97
C GLU A 284 -5.34 5.58 20.78
N CYS A 285 -4.06 5.78 21.11
CA CYS A 285 -3.64 6.65 22.20
C CYS A 285 -2.75 7.83 21.76
N CYS A 286 -2.27 7.89 20.51
CA CYS A 286 -1.37 8.98 20.12
C CYS A 286 -2.07 10.35 20.23
N PRO A 287 -1.55 11.32 21.01
CA PRO A 287 -2.21 12.63 21.17
C PRO A 287 -2.28 13.45 19.86
N VAL A 288 -1.45 13.13 18.86
CA VAL A 288 -1.44 13.81 17.56
C VAL A 288 -2.35 13.08 16.57
N LEU A 289 -3.52 13.66 16.30
CA LEU A 289 -4.58 13.05 15.48
C LEU A 289 -4.14 12.64 14.08
N SER A 290 -3.25 13.42 13.44
CA SER A 290 -2.75 13.08 12.11
C SER A 290 -1.92 11.79 12.11
N ILE A 291 -1.18 11.52 13.19
CA ILE A 291 -0.41 10.29 13.38
C ILE A 291 -1.35 9.13 13.72
N ARG A 292 -2.39 9.36 14.54
CA ARG A 292 -3.44 8.36 14.78
C ARG A 292 -4.09 7.92 13.48
N GLY A 293 -4.42 8.87 12.60
CA GLY A 293 -4.99 8.59 11.28
C GLY A 293 -4.07 7.73 10.41
N SER A 294 -2.77 8.05 10.36
CA SER A 294 -1.78 7.23 9.65
C SER A 294 -1.65 5.83 10.25
N ALA A 295 -1.60 5.70 11.58
CA ALA A 295 -1.56 4.40 12.25
C ALA A 295 -2.82 3.57 11.95
N PHE A 296 -4.01 4.19 12.00
CA PHE A 296 -5.26 3.54 11.63
C PHE A 296 -5.25 3.06 10.17
N TRP A 297 -4.69 3.85 9.25
CA TRP A 297 -4.56 3.43 7.86
C TRP A 297 -3.58 2.26 7.68
N VAL A 298 -2.50 2.24 8.47
CA VAL A 298 -1.60 1.08 8.57
C VAL A 298 -2.31 -0.17 9.10
N LEU A 299 -3.21 -0.03 10.09
CA LEU A 299 -4.02 -1.18 10.55
C LEU A 299 -4.92 -1.72 9.43
N ASN A 300 -5.48 -0.85 8.57
CA ASN A 300 -6.24 -1.30 7.40
C ASN A 300 -5.35 -2.03 6.39
N LEU A 301 -4.12 -1.56 6.16
CA LEU A 301 -3.13 -2.25 5.32
C LEU A 301 -2.85 -3.66 5.84
N ILE A 302 -2.62 -3.81 7.15
CA ILE A 302 -2.38 -5.11 7.81
C ILE A 302 -3.63 -5.99 7.72
N GLY A 303 -4.80 -5.42 8.04
CA GLY A 303 -6.09 -6.11 8.07
C GLY A 303 -6.61 -6.56 6.71
N ASN A 304 -6.01 -6.09 5.61
CA ASN A 304 -6.26 -6.60 4.26
C ASN A 304 -5.63 -7.97 3.99
N THR A 305 -4.82 -8.50 4.91
CA THR A 305 -4.27 -9.86 4.81
C THR A 305 -4.96 -10.82 5.75
N GLN A 306 -5.00 -12.12 5.38
CA GLN A 306 -5.62 -13.14 6.21
C GLN A 306 -4.92 -13.27 7.58
N LEU A 307 -3.58 -13.31 7.61
CA LEU A 307 -2.84 -13.40 8.87
C LEU A 307 -2.96 -12.11 9.69
N GLY A 308 -2.86 -10.95 9.04
CA GLY A 308 -2.97 -9.66 9.70
C GLY A 308 -4.35 -9.41 10.31
N SER A 309 -5.43 -9.76 9.61
CA SER A 309 -6.79 -9.63 10.16
C SER A 309 -7.03 -10.48 11.41
N VAL A 310 -6.54 -11.73 11.42
CA VAL A 310 -6.65 -12.60 12.61
C VAL A 310 -5.81 -12.07 13.77
N LEU A 311 -4.61 -11.54 13.49
CA LEU A 311 -3.78 -10.90 14.50
C LEU A 311 -4.45 -9.65 15.09
N LEU A 312 -5.01 -8.78 14.25
CA LEU A 312 -5.75 -7.60 14.68
C LEU A 312 -6.98 -7.97 15.51
N LEU A 313 -7.72 -9.02 15.12
CA LEU A 313 -8.87 -9.51 15.88
C LEU A 313 -8.46 -9.94 17.30
N SER A 314 -7.29 -10.58 17.45
CA SER A 314 -6.76 -10.96 18.76
C SER A 314 -6.37 -9.76 19.65
N LEU A 315 -6.17 -8.59 19.05
CA LEU A 315 -5.90 -7.31 19.72
C LEU A 315 -7.17 -6.45 19.88
N GLY A 316 -8.34 -6.94 19.48
CA GLY A 316 -9.62 -6.24 19.58
C GLY A 316 -9.99 -5.36 18.38
N TRP A 317 -9.28 -5.49 17.26
CA TRP A 317 -9.54 -4.75 16.02
C TRP A 317 -10.25 -5.62 14.97
N GLU A 318 -11.42 -5.20 14.51
CA GLU A 318 -12.17 -5.90 13.46
C GLU A 318 -11.73 -5.48 12.04
N SER A 319 -11.79 -6.41 11.08
CA SER A 319 -11.50 -6.17 9.66
C SER A 319 -12.69 -6.57 8.79
N SER A 320 -13.02 -5.74 7.79
CA SER A 320 -14.17 -5.95 6.89
C SER A 320 -14.02 -7.16 5.97
N ASN A 321 -12.78 -7.57 5.66
CA ASN A 321 -12.50 -8.51 4.58
C ASN A 321 -12.52 -9.98 5.03
N PHE A 322 -12.57 -10.24 6.34
CA PHE A 322 -12.45 -11.59 6.90
C PHE A 322 -13.50 -11.84 7.98
N ILE A 323 -14.77 -11.61 7.67
CA ILE A 323 -15.91 -12.09 8.47
C ILE A 323 -16.24 -13.51 8.00
N THR A 324 -15.35 -14.49 8.19
CA THR A 324 -15.67 -15.88 7.85
C THR A 324 -14.78 -16.88 8.60
N SER A 325 -15.12 -17.16 9.85
CA SER A 325 -15.71 -18.45 10.24
C SER A 325 -15.79 -18.50 11.77
N GLU A 326 -16.89 -19.05 12.28
CA GLU A 326 -17.09 -19.42 13.69
C GLU A 326 -16.12 -20.51 14.19
N LYS A 327 -14.95 -20.67 13.57
CA LYS A 327 -13.87 -21.36 14.24
C LYS A 327 -13.36 -20.39 15.29
N LYS A 328 -13.74 -20.65 16.55
CA LYS A 328 -12.92 -20.32 17.72
C LYS A 328 -11.52 -20.86 17.45
N SER A 329 -10.73 -20.13 16.70
CA SER A 329 -9.29 -20.29 16.65
C SER A 329 -8.89 -20.10 18.09
N ASN A 330 -8.46 -21.18 18.74
CA ASN A 330 -7.78 -21.14 20.02
C ASN A 330 -6.42 -20.42 19.85
N MET A 331 -6.40 -19.22 19.25
CA MET A 331 -5.21 -18.42 19.02
C MET A 331 -4.90 -17.67 20.31
N LEU A 332 -4.28 -18.43 21.19
CA LEU A 332 -3.44 -18.03 22.32
C LEU A 332 -2.22 -17.19 21.88
N LEU A 333 -2.32 -16.35 20.85
CA LEU A 333 -1.13 -15.68 20.29
C LEU A 333 -0.70 -14.42 21.04
N LEU A 334 -1.49 -13.96 22.01
CA LEU A 334 -1.15 -12.84 22.89
C LEU A 334 -1.42 -13.15 24.36
N LYS A 335 -1.29 -14.43 24.77
CA LYS A 335 -1.09 -14.78 26.19
C LYS A 335 0.38 -14.77 26.60
N ALA A 336 1.29 -14.51 25.67
CA ALA A 336 2.70 -14.32 25.98
C ALA A 336 2.85 -13.01 26.76
N ASN A 337 3.56 -13.09 27.88
CA ASN A 337 3.92 -11.99 28.76
C ASN A 337 4.77 -10.96 27.97
N ILE A 338 4.13 -10.04 27.24
CA ILE A 338 4.83 -8.99 26.51
C ILE A 338 5.48 -8.08 27.56
N ASP A 339 6.79 -7.90 27.45
CA ASP A 339 7.54 -6.97 28.29
C ASP A 339 6.94 -5.56 28.16
N ILE A 340 6.47 -5.01 29.28
CA ILE A 340 5.86 -3.68 29.36
C ILE A 340 6.82 -2.61 28.83
N ASN A 341 8.13 -2.79 29.00
CA ASN A 341 9.12 -1.85 28.48
C ASN A 341 9.16 -1.80 26.96
N LYS A 342 8.80 -2.91 26.28
CA LYS A 342 8.77 -3.01 24.81
C LYS A 342 7.52 -2.40 24.19
N ILE A 343 6.44 -2.24 24.97
CA ILE A 343 5.22 -1.57 24.52
C ILE A 343 5.19 -0.10 24.91
N TRP A 344 6.06 0.35 25.83
CA TRP A 344 6.17 1.74 26.25
C TRP A 344 6.52 2.67 25.09
N ILE A 345 5.83 3.80 25.01
CA ILE A 345 6.00 4.79 23.94
C ILE A 345 6.11 6.17 24.58
N ARG A 346 7.26 6.84 24.40
CA ARG A 346 7.56 8.13 25.04
C ARG A 346 6.53 9.21 24.75
N CYS A 347 6.06 9.32 23.50
CA CYS A 347 5.08 10.33 23.09
C CYS A 347 3.64 10.05 23.56
N ILE A 348 3.39 8.90 24.22
CA ILE A 348 2.07 8.49 24.72
C ILE A 348 2.08 8.39 26.26
N ASP A 349 3.13 7.80 26.82
CA ASP A 349 3.16 7.41 28.24
C ASP A 349 3.85 8.42 29.16
N GLU A 350 4.62 9.35 28.58
CA GLU A 350 5.47 10.38 29.22
C GLU A 350 6.56 9.84 30.17
N LYS A 351 6.21 8.97 31.13
CA LYS A 351 7.08 8.40 32.17
C LYS A 351 7.38 6.93 31.89
N LEU A 352 8.63 6.52 32.13
CA LEU A 352 9.05 5.12 31.96
C LEU A 352 8.26 4.20 32.91
N PRO A 353 8.03 2.91 32.55
CA PRO A 353 7.32 1.97 33.41
C PRO A 353 7.98 1.80 34.78
N SER A 354 9.31 1.87 34.87
CA SER A 354 10.04 1.83 36.15
C SER A 354 9.70 2.99 37.09
N GLN A 355 9.29 4.16 36.58
CA GLN A 355 8.82 5.30 37.39
C GLN A 355 7.31 5.21 37.70
N GLN A 356 6.54 4.50 36.87
CA GLN A 356 5.12 4.22 37.10
C GLN A 356 4.91 3.07 38.09
N GLU A 357 5.70 1.99 38.03
CA GLU A 357 5.68 0.88 39.00
C GLU A 357 6.02 1.35 40.42
N ILE A 358 6.95 2.30 40.56
CA ILE A 358 7.24 2.92 41.87
C ILE A 358 5.97 3.61 42.39
N ASN A 359 5.25 4.37 41.56
CA ASN A 359 3.98 4.98 41.96
C ASN A 359 2.89 3.92 42.26
N LEU A 360 2.67 2.94 41.39
CA LEU A 360 1.64 1.90 41.57
C LEU A 360 1.88 1.00 42.79
N LYS A 361 3.14 0.68 43.12
CA LYS A 361 3.52 0.01 44.37
C LYS A 361 3.29 0.90 45.59
N THR A 362 3.48 2.21 45.46
CA THR A 362 3.15 3.19 46.51
C THR A 362 1.63 3.32 46.71
N PHE A 363 0.82 3.05 45.67
CA PHE A 363 -0.65 3.07 45.69
C PHE A 363 -1.31 1.67 45.81
N GLY A 364 -0.55 0.60 46.09
CA GLY A 364 -1.09 -0.71 46.45
C GLY A 364 -1.80 -1.50 45.33
N VAL A 365 -1.53 -1.22 44.05
CA VAL A 365 -2.14 -1.98 42.94
C VAL A 365 -1.35 -3.26 42.66
N ASN A 366 -1.99 -4.41 42.85
CA ASN A 366 -1.36 -5.73 42.75
C ASN A 366 -1.31 -6.21 41.28
N LEU A 367 -0.10 -6.43 40.74
CA LEU A 367 0.19 -6.72 39.32
C LEU A 367 0.04 -8.20 38.90
N GLU A 368 -0.41 -9.10 39.79
CA GLU A 368 -0.39 -10.54 39.53
C GLU A 368 -1.53 -11.08 38.65
N ASN A 369 -2.50 -10.24 38.24
CA ASN A 369 -3.51 -10.63 37.26
C ASN A 369 -3.94 -9.42 36.41
N PRO A 370 -3.66 -9.38 35.10
CA PRO A 370 -4.37 -8.47 34.20
C PRO A 370 -5.81 -9.01 34.05
N ILE A 371 -6.67 -8.65 35.01
CA ILE A 371 -8.10 -8.98 34.97
C ILE A 371 -8.71 -8.19 33.81
N PHE A 372 -8.98 -8.87 32.70
CA PHE A 372 -9.94 -8.41 31.71
C PHE A 372 -11.31 -8.33 32.38
N ILE A 373 -11.70 -7.13 32.83
CA ILE A 373 -13.09 -6.87 33.20
C ILE A 373 -13.89 -6.85 31.90
N THR A 374 -14.38 -8.02 31.50
CA THR A 374 -15.46 -8.15 30.54
C THR A 374 -16.75 -7.82 31.26
N ASN A 375 -17.08 -6.53 31.39
CA ASN A 375 -18.42 -6.15 31.79
C ASN A 375 -19.30 -6.01 30.56
N LYS A 376 -20.53 -6.51 30.65
CA LYS A 376 -21.51 -6.60 29.54
C LYS A 376 -21.94 -5.26 28.94
N ASN A 377 -21.41 -4.13 29.39
CA ASN A 377 -21.82 -2.79 28.98
C ASN A 377 -20.59 -1.91 28.70
N GLY A 378 -20.08 -1.92 27.46
CA GLY A 378 -19.09 -0.95 26.96
C GLY A 378 -17.66 -1.46 26.92
N THR A 379 -17.14 -1.65 25.71
CA THR A 379 -15.76 -2.06 25.40
C THR A 379 -14.76 -0.98 25.80
N VAL A 380 -13.89 -1.29 26.74
CA VAL A 380 -12.71 -0.48 27.10
C VAL A 380 -11.48 -1.30 26.69
N SER A 381 -10.68 -0.81 25.74
CA SER A 381 -9.52 -1.54 25.21
C SER A 381 -8.48 -1.76 26.31
N LEU A 382 -7.74 -2.88 26.26
CA LEU A 382 -6.64 -3.18 27.20
C LEU A 382 -5.67 -1.99 27.38
N TRP A 383 -5.50 -1.19 26.32
CA TRP A 383 -4.58 -0.06 26.24
C TRP A 383 -5.09 1.19 26.94
N SER A 384 -6.41 1.37 27.05
CA SER A 384 -7.00 2.47 27.81
C SER A 384 -6.81 2.34 29.32
N ALA A 385 -6.51 1.15 29.83
CA ALA A 385 -6.10 0.94 31.22
C ALA A 385 -4.62 1.31 31.48
N LEU A 386 -3.79 1.33 30.42
CA LEU A 386 -2.35 1.66 30.48
C LEU A 386 -2.06 3.12 30.14
N ALA A 387 -2.96 3.81 29.43
CA ALA A 387 -2.81 5.24 29.15
C ALA A 387 -3.03 6.07 30.43
N PRO A 388 -2.22 7.11 30.68
CA PRO A 388 -2.48 8.04 31.78
C PRO A 388 -3.88 8.65 31.60
N LYS A 389 -4.71 8.58 32.65
CA LYS A 389 -6.01 9.27 32.66
C LYS A 389 -5.75 10.77 32.56
N ASN A 390 -5.97 11.35 31.39
CA ASN A 390 -6.09 12.79 31.27
C ASN A 390 -7.37 13.21 32.01
N GLU A 391 -7.21 13.72 33.23
CA GLU A 391 -8.23 14.48 33.96
C GLU A 391 -8.45 15.83 33.27
N LEU A 392 -8.99 15.83 32.05
CA LEU A 392 -9.48 17.05 31.41
C LEU A 392 -10.68 16.70 30.56
N LEU A 393 -11.83 16.57 31.22
CA LEU A 393 -13.18 16.84 30.70
C LEU A 393 -14.11 16.99 31.90
N ASN A 394 -14.18 18.22 32.42
CA ASN A 394 -15.38 18.79 33.06
C ASN A 394 -15.84 19.95 32.20
#